data_AF-A0A257PTZ0-F1
#
_entry.id   AF-A0A257PTZ0-F1
#
_cell.length_a   1.000
_cell.length_b   1.000
_cell.length_c   1.000
_cell.angle_alpha   90.00
_cell.angle_beta   90.00
_cell.angle_gamma   90.00
#
_symmetry.space_group_name_H-M   'P 1'
#
loop_
_entity.id
_entity.type
_entity.pdbx_description
1 polymer ?
#
loop_
_entity_poly.entity_id
_entity_poly.type
_entity_poly.pdbx_seq_one_letter_code
_entity_poly.pdbx_strand_id
1 'polypeptide(L)'
;GIGKYSDQQLFQFLKTGVSPGMGVAAGPMAETIHDSLKKMTDDDIHAIVAYLKSTPAKSSYQPTERTAYTGPNPAGRETYLNYCASCHQLDGKGLPGAVPSLAGNGAVMAKGPEDVMRVVLGGIEAQGDLAPMPAVGAGMTDQQIADVVNYIRQSWGNKAPPTAGAQYVAKLRPKTFTAMNIGPDGHCPTVVQPQLAPVINDPKSGITAALHAMTNENVLQTAQSLVAKLKSAAPGAKRSNIVNSLTIAYCPVIESDNALSWAQKVATLDNFSERVYSELESHEKE
;
A
#
# COMPACT_ATOMS: atom_id res chain seq x y z
N GLY A 1 -2.92 -6.43 23.74
CA GLY A 1 -4.34 -6.80 23.63
C GLY A 1 -5.01 -5.81 22.71
N ILE A 2 -6.19 -6.13 22.22
CA ILE A 2 -6.91 -5.46 21.12
C ILE A 2 -7.52 -4.08 21.47
N GLY A 3 -7.03 -3.44 22.54
CA GLY A 3 -7.33 -2.05 22.87
C GLY A 3 -8.82 -1.74 23.02
N LYS A 4 -9.27 -0.66 22.36
CA LYS A 4 -10.64 -0.12 22.43
C LYS A 4 -11.61 -0.69 21.39
N TYR A 5 -11.20 -1.69 20.61
CA TYR A 5 -12.07 -2.25 19.59
C TYR A 5 -13.33 -2.90 20.21
N SER A 6 -14.50 -2.58 19.65
CA SER A 6 -15.74 -3.31 19.94
C SER A 6 -15.75 -4.67 19.26
N ASP A 7 -16.61 -5.57 19.75
CA ASP A 7 -16.74 -6.92 19.20
C ASP A 7 -17.19 -6.88 17.74
N GLN A 8 -18.13 -5.98 17.42
CA GLN A 8 -18.58 -5.73 16.05
C GLN A 8 -17.46 -5.17 15.16
N GLN A 9 -16.64 -4.26 15.67
CA GLN A 9 -15.50 -3.72 14.93
C GLN A 9 -14.45 -4.79 14.61
N LEU A 10 -14.20 -5.72 15.54
CA LEU A 10 -13.28 -6.84 15.30
C LEU A 10 -13.87 -7.84 14.33
N PHE A 11 -15.15 -8.18 14.48
CA PHE A 11 -15.85 -9.05 13.55
C PHE A 11 -15.77 -8.50 12.12
N GLN A 12 -16.09 -7.22 11.94
CA GLN A 12 -16.02 -6.55 10.65
C GLN A 12 -14.57 -6.55 10.12
N PHE A 13 -13.59 -6.18 10.94
CA PHE A 13 -12.19 -6.20 10.55
C PHE A 13 -11.72 -7.58 10.06
N LEU A 14 -12.06 -8.64 10.78
CA LEU A 14 -11.64 -10.00 10.41
C LEU A 14 -12.33 -10.52 9.15
N LYS A 15 -13.56 -10.06 8.86
CA LYS A 15 -14.31 -10.44 7.64
C LYS A 15 -13.92 -9.62 6.41
N THR A 16 -13.59 -8.34 6.60
CA THR A 16 -13.48 -7.38 5.48
C THR A 16 -12.13 -6.69 5.36
N GLY A 17 -11.30 -6.74 6.39
CA GLY A 17 -10.09 -5.92 6.49
C GLY A 17 -10.35 -4.52 7.03
N VAL A 18 -11.61 -4.11 7.26
CA VAL A 18 -11.95 -2.73 7.60
C VAL A 18 -12.69 -2.66 8.91
N SER A 19 -12.22 -1.79 9.82
CA SER A 19 -12.95 -1.41 11.03
C SER A 19 -13.26 0.08 11.01
N PRO A 20 -14.54 0.48 10.91
CA PRO A 20 -14.96 1.87 10.92
C PRO A 20 -14.37 2.65 12.10
N GLY A 21 -13.72 3.77 11.77
CA GLY A 21 -13.11 4.68 12.74
C GLY A 21 -11.85 4.16 13.46
N MET A 22 -11.37 2.96 13.16
CA MET A 22 -10.23 2.36 13.86
C MET A 22 -9.03 2.10 12.96
N GLY A 23 -9.21 1.43 11.83
CA GLY A 23 -8.11 1.04 10.95
C GLY A 23 -8.49 0.02 9.88
N VAL A 24 -7.52 -0.24 9.01
CA VAL A 24 -7.63 -1.16 7.87
C VAL A 24 -6.47 -2.14 7.87
N ALA A 25 -6.69 -3.34 7.36
CA ALA A 25 -5.66 -4.34 7.19
C ALA A 25 -4.79 -3.97 5.99
N ALA A 26 -3.48 -4.16 6.13
CA ALA A 26 -2.51 -3.95 5.06
C ALA A 26 -1.45 -5.06 5.07
N GLY A 27 -0.75 -5.22 3.96
CA GLY A 27 0.33 -6.21 3.82
C GLY A 27 -0.11 -7.63 4.18
N PRO A 28 0.70 -8.41 4.93
CA PRO A 28 0.38 -9.81 5.26
C PRO A 28 -0.96 -10.01 5.99
N MET A 29 -1.43 -9.01 6.74
CA MET A 29 -2.73 -9.09 7.41
C MET A 29 -3.88 -9.02 6.41
N ALA A 30 -3.78 -8.14 5.40
CA ALA A 30 -4.76 -8.10 4.31
C ALA A 30 -4.80 -9.44 3.55
N GLU A 31 -3.65 -10.05 3.30
CA GLU A 31 -3.57 -11.39 2.69
C GLU A 31 -4.22 -12.47 3.56
N THR A 32 -3.91 -12.46 4.87
CA THR A 32 -4.49 -13.42 5.82
C THR A 32 -6.02 -13.32 5.86
N ILE A 33 -6.55 -12.10 5.78
CA ILE A 33 -8.00 -11.87 5.72
C ILE A 33 -8.57 -12.36 4.40
N HIS A 34 -7.94 -12.00 3.28
CA HIS A 34 -8.40 -12.38 1.95
C HIS A 34 -8.38 -13.90 1.72
N ASP A 35 -7.26 -14.54 2.05
CA ASP A 35 -7.01 -15.93 1.69
C ASP A 35 -7.60 -16.92 2.70
N SER A 36 -7.87 -16.47 3.94
CA SER A 36 -8.37 -17.31 5.04
C SER A 36 -9.58 -16.72 5.77
N LEU A 37 -9.41 -15.67 6.58
CA LEU A 37 -10.41 -15.29 7.59
C LEU A 37 -11.77 -14.90 7.01
N LYS A 38 -11.82 -14.20 5.86
CA LYS A 38 -13.09 -13.83 5.22
C LYS A 38 -13.94 -15.03 4.78
N LYS A 39 -13.33 -16.20 4.62
CA LYS A 39 -13.96 -17.46 4.18
C LYS A 39 -14.52 -18.28 5.34
N MET A 40 -14.23 -17.90 6.59
CA MET A 40 -14.75 -18.58 7.77
C MET A 40 -16.22 -18.24 8.00
N THR A 41 -16.92 -19.13 8.73
CA THR A 41 -18.30 -18.88 9.15
C THR A 41 -18.36 -17.73 10.15
N ASP A 42 -19.54 -17.13 10.29
CA ASP A 42 -19.71 -16.03 11.25
C ASP A 42 -19.50 -16.51 12.69
N ASP A 43 -19.92 -17.74 13.00
CA ASP A 43 -19.70 -18.38 14.31
C ASP A 43 -18.21 -18.53 14.63
N ASP A 44 -17.39 -18.95 13.64
CA ASP A 44 -15.94 -19.06 13.82
C ASP A 44 -15.29 -17.69 14.05
N ILE A 45 -15.70 -16.65 13.31
CA ILE A 45 -15.18 -15.30 13.53
C ILE A 45 -15.61 -14.78 14.91
N HIS A 46 -16.84 -15.01 15.34
CA HIS A 46 -17.29 -14.67 16.70
C HIS A 46 -16.48 -15.39 17.77
N ALA A 47 -16.11 -16.65 17.57
CA ALA A 47 -15.23 -17.39 18.48
C ALA A 47 -13.81 -16.78 18.54
N ILE A 48 -13.26 -16.37 17.40
CA ILE A 48 -11.96 -15.66 17.35
C ILE A 48 -12.06 -14.31 18.07
N VAL A 49 -13.12 -13.54 17.85
CA VAL A 49 -13.36 -12.27 18.56
C VAL A 49 -13.40 -12.50 20.07
N ALA A 50 -14.13 -13.50 20.54
CA ALA A 50 -14.20 -13.86 21.95
C ALA A 50 -12.82 -14.20 22.53
N TYR A 51 -11.99 -14.97 21.81
CA TYR A 51 -10.62 -15.30 22.21
C TYR A 51 -9.69 -14.06 22.25
N LEU A 52 -9.79 -13.17 21.25
CA LEU A 52 -9.03 -11.92 21.25
C LEU A 52 -9.41 -11.04 22.44
N LYS A 53 -10.69 -11.01 22.82
CA LYS A 53 -11.22 -10.25 23.97
C LYS A 53 -10.86 -10.88 25.30
N SER A 54 -10.69 -12.20 25.37
CA SER A 54 -10.22 -12.87 26.59
C SER A 54 -8.74 -12.61 26.88
N THR A 55 -7.97 -12.15 25.88
CA THR A 55 -6.59 -11.75 26.09
C THR A 55 -6.54 -10.38 26.78
N PRO A 56 -5.90 -10.24 27.96
CA PRO A 56 -5.81 -8.96 28.65
C PRO A 56 -5.29 -7.87 27.71
N ALA A 57 -5.95 -6.71 27.76
CA ALA A 57 -5.47 -5.54 27.06
C ALA A 57 -4.06 -5.19 27.58
N LYS A 58 -3.02 -5.64 26.88
CA LYS A 58 -1.69 -5.05 27.04
C LYS A 58 -1.84 -3.57 26.68
N SER A 59 -1.90 -2.71 27.68
CA SER A 59 -1.62 -1.28 27.54
C SER A 59 -0.13 -1.13 27.23
N SER A 60 0.31 -1.63 26.08
CA SER A 60 1.72 -1.56 25.68
C SER A 60 2.15 -0.15 25.28
N TYR A 61 1.23 0.82 25.37
CA TYR A 61 1.55 2.21 25.20
C TYR A 61 0.97 3.04 26.35
N GLN A 62 1.79 3.25 27.38
CA GLN A 62 1.63 4.38 28.28
C GLN A 62 2.29 5.57 27.58
N PRO A 63 1.55 6.66 27.28
CA PRO A 63 2.16 7.86 26.74
C PRO A 63 3.17 8.39 27.73
N THR A 64 4.46 8.18 27.48
CA THR A 64 5.48 9.02 28.11
C THR A 64 5.22 10.43 27.62
N GLU A 65 4.97 11.36 28.53
CA GLU A 65 4.91 12.77 28.18
C GLU A 65 6.23 13.16 27.51
N ARG A 66 6.15 13.34 26.20
CA ARG A 66 7.11 14.10 25.43
C ARG A 66 6.30 15.14 24.69
N THR A 67 6.82 16.36 24.74
CA THR A 67 6.26 17.53 24.10
C THR A 67 5.93 17.20 22.64
N ALA A 68 4.78 17.68 22.16
CA ALA A 68 4.49 17.73 20.73
C ALA A 68 5.70 18.29 19.99
N TYR A 69 5.94 17.87 18.75
CA TYR A 69 7.03 18.42 17.95
C TYR A 69 6.73 19.90 17.65
N THR A 70 7.18 20.80 18.53
CA THR A 70 6.92 22.24 18.50
C THR A 70 7.99 23.03 17.73
N GLY A 71 8.89 22.34 17.03
CA GLY A 71 9.86 23.01 16.16
C GLY A 71 9.14 23.72 15.00
N PRO A 72 9.59 24.92 14.59
CA PRO A 72 9.12 25.50 13.34
C PRO A 72 9.42 24.54 12.19
N ASN A 73 8.37 24.12 11.49
CA ASN A 73 8.40 23.14 10.38
C ASN A 73 8.96 21.75 10.75
N PRO A 74 8.18 20.87 11.41
CA PRO A 74 8.59 19.50 11.68
C PRO A 74 9.06 18.78 10.40
N ALA A 75 10.19 18.05 10.50
CA ALA A 75 10.61 17.15 9.45
C ALA A 75 9.44 16.21 9.09
N GLY A 76 9.14 16.09 7.80
CA GLY A 76 8.02 15.28 7.29
C GLY A 76 6.69 16.03 7.14
N ARG A 77 6.52 17.24 7.69
CA ARG A 77 5.29 18.04 7.53
C ARG A 77 5.04 18.42 6.07
N GLU A 78 6.07 18.90 5.38
CA GLU A 78 5.94 19.29 3.96
C GLU A 78 5.61 18.07 3.09
N THR A 79 6.28 16.94 3.33
CA THR A 79 5.95 15.67 2.69
C THR A 79 4.50 15.25 2.97
N TYR A 80 4.00 15.41 4.20
CA TYR A 80 2.60 15.14 4.52
C TYR A 80 1.65 16.01 3.71
N LEU A 81 1.91 17.33 3.64
CA LEU A 81 1.08 18.28 2.90
C LEU A 81 1.04 17.95 1.41
N ASN A 82 2.17 17.56 0.84
CA ASN A 82 2.29 17.31 -0.60
C ASN A 82 1.70 15.96 -1.03
N TYR A 83 1.77 14.93 -0.18
CA TYR A 83 1.46 13.56 -0.59
C TYR A 83 0.30 12.90 0.15
N CYS A 84 -0.10 13.41 1.32
CA CYS A 84 -1.04 12.71 2.20
C CYS A 84 -2.28 13.54 2.53
N ALA A 85 -2.12 14.85 2.69
CA ALA A 85 -3.15 15.73 3.25
C ALA A 85 -4.41 15.85 2.39
N SER A 86 -4.32 15.68 1.07
CA SER A 86 -5.48 15.74 0.17
C SER A 86 -6.53 14.68 0.50
N CYS A 87 -6.09 13.50 0.97
CA CYS A 87 -6.97 12.38 1.31
C CYS A 87 -7.15 12.28 2.83
N HIS A 88 -6.04 12.25 3.59
CA HIS A 88 -6.07 12.06 5.04
C HIS A 88 -6.39 13.32 5.85
N GLN A 89 -6.61 14.45 5.16
CA GLN A 89 -6.93 15.75 5.72
C GLN A 89 -5.79 16.35 6.55
N LEU A 90 -5.82 17.67 6.76
CA LEU A 90 -4.79 18.38 7.54
C LEU A 90 -4.76 17.96 9.02
N ASP A 91 -5.90 17.50 9.54
CA ASP A 91 -6.06 17.02 10.91
C ASP A 91 -5.93 15.50 11.06
N GLY A 92 -5.55 14.80 9.98
CA GLY A 92 -5.30 13.36 9.99
C GLY A 92 -6.55 12.52 10.22
N LYS A 93 -7.75 13.08 10.19
CA LYS A 93 -9.00 12.34 10.43
C LYS A 93 -9.49 11.56 9.21
N GLY A 94 -8.94 11.85 8.02
CA GLY A 94 -9.43 11.28 6.77
C GLY A 94 -10.88 11.67 6.48
N LEU A 95 -11.54 10.85 5.66
CA LEU A 95 -12.93 11.02 5.24
C LEU A 95 -13.72 9.81 5.73
N PRO A 96 -14.67 9.96 6.67
CA PRO A 96 -15.46 8.85 7.18
C PRO A 96 -16.08 8.01 6.05
N GLY A 97 -15.84 6.70 6.09
CA GLY A 97 -16.36 5.76 5.09
C GLY A 97 -15.56 5.66 3.78
N ALA A 98 -14.59 6.55 3.53
CA ALA A 98 -13.81 6.56 2.29
C ALA A 98 -12.29 6.55 2.49
N VAL A 99 -11.77 7.29 3.48
CA VAL A 99 -10.33 7.38 3.80
C VAL A 99 -10.14 7.22 5.30
N PRO A 100 -9.36 6.24 5.78
CA PRO A 100 -9.22 6.00 7.21
C PRO A 100 -8.48 7.14 7.93
N SER A 101 -8.83 7.33 9.20
CA SER A 101 -8.13 8.23 10.12
C SER A 101 -6.70 7.73 10.37
N LEU A 102 -5.74 8.64 10.35
CA LEU A 102 -4.38 8.46 10.87
C LEU A 102 -4.29 8.89 12.35
N ALA A 103 -5.13 9.85 12.76
CA ALA A 103 -5.26 10.26 14.15
C ALA A 103 -5.89 9.13 14.99
N GLY A 104 -5.23 8.74 16.08
CA GLY A 104 -5.68 7.69 16.99
C GLY A 104 -5.68 6.27 16.41
N ASN A 105 -5.14 6.08 15.20
CA ASN A 105 -5.15 4.79 14.52
C ASN A 105 -4.21 3.79 15.20
N GLY A 106 -4.70 2.57 15.44
CA GLY A 106 -3.94 1.53 16.14
C GLY A 106 -2.66 1.09 15.44
N ALA A 107 -2.64 1.06 14.11
CA ALA A 107 -1.45 0.72 13.32
C ALA A 107 -0.41 1.86 13.36
N VAL A 108 -0.87 3.11 13.33
CA VAL A 108 0.00 4.29 13.52
C VAL A 108 0.58 4.30 14.93
N MET A 109 -0.20 3.87 15.93
CA MET A 109 0.18 3.84 17.34
C MET A 109 0.88 2.54 17.77
N ALA A 110 1.15 1.62 16.83
CA ALA A 110 1.87 0.39 17.10
C ALA A 110 3.30 0.66 17.58
N LYS A 111 3.91 -0.32 18.26
CA LYS A 111 5.24 -0.18 18.89
C LYS A 111 6.32 0.28 17.90
N GLY A 112 6.30 -0.26 16.67
CA GLY A 112 7.23 0.10 15.61
C GLY A 112 6.54 0.77 14.42
N PRO A 113 7.32 1.37 13.50
CA PRO A 113 6.81 2.15 12.37
C PRO A 113 6.51 1.30 11.11
N GLU A 114 6.71 -0.02 11.17
CA GLU A 114 6.71 -0.93 10.03
C GLU A 114 5.42 -0.90 9.24
N ASP A 115 4.29 -0.92 9.93
CA ASP A 115 2.97 -0.98 9.29
C ASP A 115 2.74 0.27 8.44
N VAL A 116 3.04 1.45 8.99
CA VAL A 116 2.91 2.72 8.28
C VAL A 116 3.91 2.80 7.13
N MET A 117 5.16 2.36 7.33
CA MET A 117 6.16 2.34 6.25
C MET A 117 5.74 1.46 5.09
N ARG A 118 5.21 0.26 5.36
CA ARG A 118 4.75 -0.68 4.33
C ARG A 118 3.59 -0.12 3.54
N VAL A 119 2.68 0.58 4.20
CA VAL A 119 1.54 1.24 3.56
C VAL A 119 2.00 2.42 2.71
N VAL A 120 2.91 3.27 3.19
CA VAL A 120 3.47 4.38 2.40
C VAL A 120 4.24 3.86 1.19
N LEU A 121 5.02 2.79 1.35
CA LEU A 121 5.81 2.19 0.28
C LEU A 121 4.94 1.43 -0.73
N GLY A 122 4.00 0.62 -0.25
CA GLY A 122 3.29 -0.38 -1.05
C GLY A 122 1.85 -0.03 -1.42
N GLY A 123 1.28 1.00 -0.79
CA GLY A 123 -0.14 1.30 -0.90
C GLY A 123 -1.04 0.26 -0.23
N ILE A 124 -2.36 0.43 -0.40
CA ILE A 124 -3.41 -0.50 0.01
C ILE A 124 -4.45 -0.52 -1.10
N GLU A 125 -4.87 -1.70 -1.55
CA GLU A 125 -5.99 -1.84 -2.48
C GLU A 125 -7.30 -1.35 -1.86
N ALA A 126 -8.29 -1.04 -2.70
CA ALA A 126 -9.62 -0.69 -2.21
C ALA A 126 -10.20 -1.84 -1.37
N GLN A 127 -10.79 -1.50 -0.21
CA GLN A 127 -11.39 -2.47 0.71
C GLN A 127 -12.79 -2.01 1.10
N GLY A 128 -13.82 -2.71 0.58
CA GLY A 128 -15.21 -2.29 0.75
C GLY A 128 -15.42 -0.91 0.13
N ASP A 129 -15.97 0.02 0.90
CA ASP A 129 -16.23 1.40 0.46
C ASP A 129 -15.00 2.32 0.55
N LEU A 130 -13.87 1.82 1.05
CA LEU A 130 -12.64 2.61 1.17
C LEU A 130 -11.93 2.74 -0.17
N ALA A 131 -11.53 3.98 -0.47
CA ALA A 131 -10.67 4.27 -1.60
C ALA A 131 -9.30 3.58 -1.46
N PRO A 132 -8.68 3.17 -2.57
CA PRO A 132 -7.32 2.66 -2.53
C PRO A 132 -6.36 3.73 -1.99
N MET A 133 -5.36 3.30 -1.23
CA MET A 133 -4.24 4.15 -0.87
C MET A 133 -3.10 3.94 -1.88
N PRO A 134 -2.72 4.97 -2.66
CA PRO A 134 -1.63 4.83 -3.61
C PRO A 134 -0.29 4.61 -2.91
N ALA A 135 0.65 3.98 -3.61
CA ALA A 135 2.02 3.74 -3.15
C ALA A 135 2.88 5.02 -3.23
N VAL A 136 2.45 6.09 -2.55
CA VAL A 136 3.02 7.44 -2.62
C VAL A 136 4.52 7.50 -2.30
N GLY A 137 5.03 6.52 -1.54
CA GLY A 137 6.45 6.37 -1.22
C GLY A 137 7.36 6.08 -2.41
N ALA A 138 6.81 5.74 -3.58
CA ALA A 138 7.57 5.65 -4.82
C ALA A 138 8.18 6.99 -5.24
N GLY A 139 7.47 8.10 -5.04
CA GLY A 139 7.97 9.45 -5.33
C GLY A 139 8.87 10.04 -4.24
N MET A 140 9.22 9.26 -3.21
CA MET A 140 9.89 9.75 -2.01
C MET A 140 11.23 9.05 -1.78
N THR A 141 12.23 9.82 -1.37
CA THR A 141 13.47 9.29 -0.78
C THR A 141 13.21 8.56 0.53
N ASP A 142 14.12 7.68 0.93
CA ASP A 142 14.01 6.94 2.19
C ASP A 142 13.95 7.87 3.42
N GLN A 143 14.62 9.03 3.35
CA GLN A 143 14.58 10.04 4.40
C GLN A 143 13.22 10.72 4.47
N GLN A 144 12.63 11.10 3.33
CA GLN A 144 11.28 11.69 3.29
C GLN A 144 10.23 10.74 3.85
N ILE A 145 10.32 9.44 3.54
CA ILE A 145 9.42 8.43 4.12
C ILE A 145 9.61 8.33 5.63
N ALA A 146 10.86 8.25 6.10
CA ALA A 146 11.13 8.16 7.54
C ALA A 146 10.56 9.38 8.28
N ASP A 147 10.77 10.58 7.73
CA ASP A 147 10.33 11.83 8.33
C ASP A 147 8.79 11.95 8.34
N VAL A 148 8.10 11.64 7.24
CA VAL A 148 6.62 11.72 7.20
C VAL A 148 5.97 10.66 8.10
N VAL A 149 6.55 9.45 8.19
CA VAL A 149 6.08 8.42 9.11
C VAL A 149 6.22 8.88 10.57
N ASN A 150 7.36 9.47 10.93
CA ASN A 150 7.57 10.03 12.26
C ASN A 150 6.64 11.22 12.55
N TYR A 151 6.36 12.06 11.55
CA TYR A 151 5.42 13.17 11.67
C TYR A 151 4.00 12.67 11.95
N ILE A 152 3.49 11.71 11.17
CA ILE A 152 2.16 11.09 11.36
C ILE A 152 2.05 10.48 12.76
N ARG A 153 3.09 9.77 13.21
CA ARG A 153 3.15 9.08 14.51
C ARG A 153 3.22 10.01 15.73
N GLN A 154 3.52 11.29 15.53
CA GLN A 154 3.59 12.31 16.59
C GLN A 154 2.57 13.44 16.43
N SER A 155 1.70 13.38 15.41
CA SER A 155 0.71 14.40 15.11
C SER A 155 -0.68 14.06 15.66
N TRP A 156 -1.53 15.08 15.84
CA TRP A 156 -2.95 14.90 16.21
C TRP A 156 -3.20 14.11 17.50
N GLY A 157 -2.28 14.23 18.46
CA GLY A 157 -2.34 13.48 19.71
C GLY A 157 -1.85 12.04 19.61
N ASN A 158 -1.39 11.61 18.43
CA ASN A 158 -0.58 10.41 18.31
C ASN A 158 0.69 10.60 19.11
N LYS A 159 1.00 9.59 19.91
CA LYS A 159 2.20 9.52 20.71
C LYS A 159 2.74 8.13 20.41
N ALA A 160 3.40 7.91 19.28
CA ALA A 160 4.08 6.64 19.04
C ALA A 160 5.58 6.91 18.90
N PRO A 161 6.48 5.98 19.26
CA PRO A 161 7.90 6.20 19.12
C PRO A 161 8.26 6.62 17.68
N PRO A 162 8.94 7.77 17.46
CA PRO A 162 9.36 8.22 16.15
C PRO A 162 10.66 7.53 15.74
N THR A 163 10.59 6.21 15.63
CA THR A 163 11.75 5.34 15.36
C THR A 163 11.86 4.99 13.88
N ALA A 164 11.15 5.69 13.01
CA ALA A 164 11.36 5.55 11.57
C ALA A 164 12.74 6.11 11.21
N GLY A 165 13.52 5.37 10.43
CA GLY A 165 14.83 5.80 9.96
C GLY A 165 15.04 5.38 8.51
N ALA A 166 15.76 6.20 7.73
CA ALA A 166 16.00 5.96 6.31
C ALA A 166 16.60 4.58 6.03
N GLN A 167 17.54 4.11 6.85
CA GLN A 167 18.11 2.76 6.71
C GLN A 167 17.07 1.65 6.86
N TYR A 168 16.02 1.87 7.66
CA TYR A 168 14.96 0.90 7.79
C TYR A 168 14.06 0.90 6.57
N VAL A 169 13.71 2.09 6.08
CA VAL A 169 12.96 2.26 4.83
C VAL A 169 13.70 1.59 3.68
N ALA A 170 15.01 1.82 3.53
CA ALA A 170 15.86 1.19 2.52
C ALA A 170 15.78 -0.35 2.56
N LYS A 171 15.73 -0.95 3.77
CA LYS A 171 15.60 -2.41 3.95
C LYS A 171 14.20 -2.93 3.65
N LEU A 172 13.16 -2.11 3.84
CA LEU A 172 11.77 -2.49 3.61
C LEU A 172 11.33 -2.27 2.17
N ARG A 173 11.85 -1.25 1.49
CA ARG A 173 11.53 -0.89 0.10
C ARG A 173 11.62 -2.07 -0.87
N PRO A 174 12.71 -2.87 -0.94
CA PRO A 174 12.78 -4.02 -1.86
C PRO A 174 11.87 -5.19 -1.42
N LYS A 175 11.37 -5.19 -0.19
CA LYS A 175 10.47 -6.22 0.36
C LYS A 175 9.00 -5.81 0.27
N THR A 176 8.72 -4.60 -0.18
CA THR A 176 7.38 -4.07 -0.31
C THR A 176 7.07 -4.05 -1.80
N PHE A 177 6.12 -4.88 -2.21
CA PHE A 177 5.66 -4.88 -3.59
C PHE A 177 4.80 -3.64 -3.81
N THR A 178 5.22 -2.79 -4.73
CA THR A 178 4.53 -1.55 -5.10
C THR A 178 4.34 -1.51 -6.60
N ALA A 179 3.21 -0.98 -7.03
CA ALA A 179 2.89 -0.77 -8.44
C ALA A 179 3.71 0.37 -9.06
N MET A 180 4.44 1.16 -8.25
CA MET A 180 5.04 2.43 -8.65
C MET A 180 6.56 2.48 -8.47
N ASN A 181 7.21 1.38 -8.08
CA ASN A 181 8.59 1.44 -7.62
C ASN A 181 9.52 1.79 -8.81
N ILE A 182 9.87 3.06 -9.00
CA ILE A 182 11.21 3.43 -9.46
C ILE A 182 12.01 3.71 -8.19
N GLY A 183 13.20 3.13 -8.05
CA GLY A 183 14.01 3.23 -6.85
C GLY A 183 14.44 4.68 -6.53
N PRO A 184 14.92 4.96 -5.31
CA PRO A 184 15.46 6.27 -4.93
C PRO A 184 16.74 6.66 -5.71
N ASP A 185 17.33 5.73 -6.45
CA ASP A 185 18.43 5.91 -7.41
C ASP A 185 17.97 6.29 -8.83
N GLY A 186 16.66 6.35 -9.06
CA GLY A 186 16.08 6.67 -10.37
C GLY A 186 15.96 5.48 -11.31
N HIS A 187 16.27 4.27 -10.85
CA HIS A 187 16.30 3.08 -11.69
C HIS A 187 15.08 2.19 -11.54
N CYS A 188 14.67 1.61 -12.66
CA CYS A 188 13.61 0.63 -12.69
C CYS A 188 14.03 -0.67 -11.99
N PRO A 189 13.22 -1.18 -11.05
CA PRO A 189 13.49 -2.44 -10.39
C PRO A 189 13.32 -3.61 -11.39
N THR A 190 13.77 -4.78 -10.98
CA THR A 190 13.57 -6.01 -11.74
C THR A 190 12.34 -6.76 -11.24
N VAL A 191 11.67 -7.48 -12.16
CA VAL A 191 10.57 -8.37 -11.81
C VAL A 191 11.15 -9.59 -11.07
N VAL A 192 10.79 -9.75 -9.80
CA VAL A 192 11.34 -10.80 -8.90
C VAL A 192 10.32 -11.88 -8.54
N GLN A 193 9.07 -11.75 -8.97
CA GLN A 193 7.99 -12.67 -8.64
C GLN A 193 8.24 -14.03 -9.33
N PRO A 194 8.41 -15.14 -8.58
CA PRO A 194 8.86 -16.42 -9.15
C PRO A 194 7.97 -16.97 -10.28
N GLN A 195 6.66 -16.71 -10.20
CA GLN A 195 5.69 -17.18 -11.19
C GLN A 195 5.59 -16.28 -12.43
N LEU A 196 5.99 -15.00 -12.32
CA LEU A 196 5.79 -14.00 -13.37
C LEU A 196 7.09 -13.63 -14.07
N ALA A 197 8.21 -13.57 -13.33
CA ALA A 197 9.52 -13.21 -13.88
C ALA A 197 9.95 -14.10 -15.07
N PRO A 198 9.78 -15.43 -15.05
CA PRO A 198 10.14 -16.27 -16.20
C PRO A 198 9.33 -15.96 -17.45
N VAL A 199 8.07 -15.57 -17.29
CA VAL A 199 7.16 -15.27 -18.41
C VAL A 199 7.44 -13.87 -18.96
N ILE A 200 7.57 -12.89 -18.08
CA ILE A 200 7.77 -11.49 -18.47
C ILE A 200 9.15 -11.27 -19.10
N ASN A 201 10.18 -11.91 -18.56
CA ASN A 201 11.55 -11.74 -19.03
C ASN A 201 11.89 -12.64 -20.22
N ASP A 202 11.03 -13.58 -20.62
CA ASP A 202 11.23 -14.37 -21.83
C ASP A 202 10.98 -13.50 -23.07
N PRO A 203 11.98 -13.26 -23.93
CA PRO A 203 11.79 -12.48 -25.15
C PRO A 203 10.71 -13.05 -26.08
N LYS A 204 10.47 -14.37 -26.04
CA LYS A 204 9.43 -15.04 -26.83
C LYS A 204 8.01 -14.78 -26.32
N SER A 205 7.87 -14.32 -25.07
CA SER A 205 6.58 -13.91 -24.52
C SER A 205 6.00 -12.70 -25.25
N GLY A 206 6.83 -11.87 -25.88
CA GLY A 206 6.40 -10.62 -26.52
C GLY A 206 5.85 -9.56 -25.56
N ILE A 207 5.91 -9.78 -24.24
CA ILE A 207 5.38 -8.85 -23.24
C ILE A 207 6.15 -7.52 -23.28
N THR A 208 7.47 -7.57 -23.20
CA THR A 208 8.33 -6.37 -23.28
C THR A 208 8.16 -5.64 -24.60
N ALA A 209 8.03 -6.37 -25.72
CA ALA A 209 7.79 -5.77 -27.03
C ALA A 209 6.44 -5.03 -27.10
N ALA A 210 5.38 -5.61 -26.53
CA ALA A 210 4.07 -4.97 -26.44
C ALA A 210 4.12 -3.71 -25.57
N LEU A 211 4.83 -3.74 -24.44
CA LEU A 211 5.03 -2.57 -23.58
C LEU A 211 5.79 -1.43 -24.28
N HIS A 212 6.80 -1.75 -25.09
CA HIS A 212 7.51 -0.75 -25.91
C HIS A 212 6.67 -0.15 -27.03
N ALA A 213 5.78 -0.94 -27.63
CA ALA A 213 4.90 -0.49 -28.72
C ALA A 213 3.60 0.18 -28.22
N MET A 214 3.43 0.27 -26.91
CA MET A 214 2.23 0.80 -26.28
C MET A 214 2.13 2.32 -26.48
N THR A 215 0.93 2.78 -26.84
CA THR A 215 0.58 4.19 -27.03
C THR A 215 -0.64 4.54 -26.19
N ASN A 216 -0.92 5.83 -26.04
CA ASN A 216 -2.13 6.30 -25.34
C ASN A 216 -3.44 5.78 -25.98
N GLU A 217 -3.43 5.50 -27.29
CA GLU A 217 -4.60 5.02 -28.02
C GLU A 217 -4.87 3.53 -27.78
N ASN A 218 -3.81 2.73 -27.57
CA ASN A 218 -3.91 1.27 -27.46
C ASN A 218 -3.63 0.74 -26.04
N VAL A 219 -3.38 1.61 -25.06
CA VAL A 219 -2.99 1.23 -23.68
C VAL A 219 -3.97 0.26 -23.05
N LEU A 220 -5.28 0.46 -23.25
CA LEU A 220 -6.32 -0.39 -22.68
C LEU A 220 -6.28 -1.80 -23.25
N GLN A 221 -6.24 -1.91 -24.59
CA GLN A 221 -6.20 -3.19 -25.29
C GLN A 221 -4.89 -3.95 -25.01
N THR A 222 -3.79 -3.21 -24.90
CA THR A 222 -2.49 -3.78 -24.52
C THR A 222 -2.53 -4.32 -23.09
N ALA A 223 -3.04 -3.55 -22.13
CA ALA A 223 -3.18 -3.99 -20.75
C ALA A 223 -4.04 -5.26 -20.62
N GLN A 224 -5.19 -5.31 -21.31
CA GLN A 224 -6.06 -6.49 -21.36
C GLN A 224 -5.34 -7.74 -21.86
N SER A 225 -4.64 -7.61 -22.99
CA SER A 225 -3.89 -8.71 -23.60
C SER A 225 -2.78 -9.23 -22.68
N LEU A 226 -2.05 -8.32 -22.04
CA LEU A 226 -0.97 -8.66 -21.11
C LEU A 226 -1.50 -9.34 -19.84
N VAL A 227 -2.59 -8.83 -19.28
CA VAL A 227 -3.27 -9.42 -18.11
C VAL A 227 -3.73 -10.85 -18.42
N ALA A 228 -4.42 -11.05 -19.54
CA ALA A 228 -4.90 -12.38 -19.95
C ALA A 228 -3.74 -13.37 -20.12
N LYS A 229 -2.63 -12.92 -20.71
CA LYS A 229 -1.43 -13.74 -20.91
C LYS A 229 -0.78 -14.15 -19.59
N LEU A 230 -0.64 -13.23 -18.65
CA LEU A 230 -0.07 -13.52 -17.33
C LEU A 230 -0.98 -14.39 -16.48
N LYS A 231 -2.30 -14.17 -16.50
CA LYS A 231 -3.26 -15.07 -15.82
C LYS A 231 -3.20 -16.49 -16.38
N SER A 232 -3.06 -16.64 -17.70
CA SER A 232 -2.93 -17.96 -18.33
C SER A 232 -1.61 -18.65 -17.98
N ALA A 233 -0.49 -17.92 -17.99
CA ALA A 233 0.83 -18.48 -17.71
C ALA A 233 1.10 -18.71 -16.22
N ALA A 234 0.46 -17.91 -15.35
CA ALA A 234 0.60 -17.96 -13.90
C ALA A 234 -0.79 -17.85 -13.23
N PRO A 235 -1.63 -18.89 -13.30
CA PRO A 235 -3.01 -18.84 -12.79
C PRO A 235 -3.11 -18.65 -11.27
N GLY A 236 -2.04 -18.95 -10.52
CA GLY A 236 -1.94 -18.68 -9.09
C GLY A 236 -1.35 -17.32 -8.72
N ALA A 237 -0.98 -16.50 -9.71
CA ALA A 237 -0.40 -15.19 -9.45
C ALA A 237 -1.45 -14.24 -8.88
N LYS A 238 -1.14 -13.67 -7.72
CA LYS A 238 -1.99 -12.65 -7.09
C LYS A 238 -2.17 -11.44 -8.01
N ARG A 239 -3.34 -10.82 -7.97
CA ARG A 239 -3.66 -9.59 -8.73
C ARG A 239 -2.58 -8.51 -8.58
N SER A 240 -2.27 -8.15 -7.34
CA SER A 240 -1.22 -7.18 -7.03
C SER A 240 0.12 -7.55 -7.64
N ASN A 241 0.49 -8.84 -7.65
CA ASN A 241 1.73 -9.30 -8.28
C ASN A 241 1.69 -9.10 -9.81
N ILE A 242 0.56 -9.33 -10.46
CA ILE A 242 0.41 -9.10 -11.92
C ILE A 242 0.55 -7.61 -12.23
N VAL A 243 -0.20 -6.75 -11.53
CA VAL A 243 -0.11 -5.29 -11.70
C VAL A 243 1.33 -4.83 -11.51
N ASN A 244 1.94 -5.19 -10.38
CA ASN A 244 3.29 -4.77 -10.03
C ASN A 244 4.31 -5.27 -11.06
N SER A 245 4.23 -6.52 -11.49
CA SER A 245 5.20 -7.07 -12.44
C SER A 245 5.09 -6.41 -13.82
N LEU A 246 3.87 -6.08 -14.27
CA LEU A 246 3.66 -5.34 -15.52
C LEU A 246 4.15 -3.90 -15.42
N THR A 247 3.86 -3.18 -14.33
CA THR A 247 4.36 -1.81 -14.19
C THR A 247 5.87 -1.76 -14.05
N ILE A 248 6.48 -2.72 -13.33
CA ILE A 248 7.93 -2.87 -13.26
C ILE A 248 8.51 -3.17 -14.66
N ALA A 249 7.88 -4.03 -15.44
CA ALA A 249 8.31 -4.33 -16.81
C ALA A 249 8.14 -3.13 -17.77
N TYR A 250 7.18 -2.25 -17.51
CA TYR A 250 6.96 -1.04 -18.30
C TYR A 250 7.93 0.09 -17.93
N CYS A 251 8.39 0.11 -16.68
CA CYS A 251 9.26 1.14 -16.14
C CYS A 251 10.46 1.47 -17.05
N PRO A 252 11.26 0.50 -17.57
CA PRO A 252 12.41 0.83 -18.42
C PRO A 252 12.05 1.59 -19.70
N VAL A 253 10.85 1.35 -20.25
CA VAL A 253 10.34 2.07 -21.42
C VAL A 253 10.18 3.55 -21.07
N ILE A 254 9.57 3.85 -19.92
CA ILE A 254 9.33 5.21 -19.43
C ILE A 254 10.62 5.87 -18.92
N GLU A 255 11.52 5.13 -18.27
CA GLU A 255 12.82 5.63 -17.81
C GLU A 255 13.62 6.16 -19.01
N SER A 256 13.59 5.43 -20.14
CA SER A 256 14.30 5.80 -21.36
C SER A 256 13.68 6.98 -22.14
N ASP A 257 12.47 7.42 -21.78
CA ASP A 257 11.79 8.54 -22.44
C ASP A 257 12.34 9.88 -21.92
N ASN A 258 13.15 10.55 -22.73
CA ASN A 258 13.74 11.84 -22.40
C ASN A 258 12.78 13.03 -22.57
N ALA A 259 11.59 12.83 -23.15
CA ALA A 259 10.58 13.88 -23.30
C ALA A 259 9.77 14.11 -22.02
N LEU A 260 9.75 13.12 -21.11
CA LEU A 260 9.00 13.20 -19.86
C LEU A 260 9.90 13.71 -18.71
N SER A 261 9.38 14.69 -17.96
CA SER A 261 9.92 15.00 -16.65
C SER A 261 9.72 13.82 -15.69
N TRP A 262 10.50 13.78 -14.60
CA TRP A 262 10.36 12.74 -13.59
C TRP A 262 8.94 12.60 -13.05
N ALA A 263 8.26 13.72 -12.78
CA ALA A 263 6.87 13.71 -12.32
C ALA A 263 5.92 13.10 -13.35
N GLN A 264 6.14 13.37 -14.64
CA GLN A 264 5.34 12.78 -15.73
C GLN A 264 5.64 11.29 -15.91
N LYS A 265 6.88 10.85 -15.71
CA LYS A 265 7.25 9.42 -15.71
C LYS A 265 6.49 8.66 -14.63
N VAL A 266 6.50 9.18 -13.40
CA VAL A 266 5.77 8.59 -12.27
C VAL A 266 4.27 8.55 -12.56
N ALA A 267 3.67 9.65 -13.01
CA ALA A 267 2.24 9.70 -13.35
C ALA A 267 1.86 8.73 -14.48
N THR A 268 2.75 8.50 -15.45
CA THR A 268 2.50 7.57 -16.56
C THR A 268 2.48 6.13 -16.07
N LEU A 269 3.43 5.75 -15.20
CA LEU A 269 3.46 4.42 -14.59
C LEU A 269 2.25 4.20 -13.66
N ASP A 270 1.84 5.23 -12.94
CA ASP A 270 0.67 5.20 -12.06
C ASP A 270 -0.61 4.93 -12.86
N ASN A 271 -0.87 5.75 -13.88
CA ASN A 271 -2.01 5.59 -14.79
C ASN A 271 -2.03 4.20 -15.47
N PHE A 272 -0.86 3.69 -15.86
CA PHE A 272 -0.76 2.35 -16.43
C PHE A 272 -1.15 1.28 -15.39
N SER A 273 -0.63 1.40 -14.17
CA SER A 273 -0.93 0.46 -13.09
C SER A 273 -2.42 0.42 -12.73
N GLU A 274 -3.08 1.58 -12.69
CA GLU A 274 -4.52 1.68 -12.46
C GLU A 274 -5.32 1.01 -13.58
N ARG A 275 -4.87 1.15 -14.83
CA ARG A 275 -5.51 0.48 -15.98
C ARG A 275 -5.41 -1.03 -15.88
N VAL A 276 -4.22 -1.55 -15.60
CA VAL A 276 -3.99 -2.99 -15.41
C VAL A 276 -4.81 -3.51 -14.23
N TYR A 277 -4.90 -2.75 -13.14
CA TYR A 277 -5.73 -3.08 -11.99
C TYR A 277 -7.21 -3.14 -12.35
N SER A 278 -7.73 -2.15 -13.08
CA SER A 278 -9.13 -2.09 -13.53
C SER A 278 -9.51 -3.31 -14.39
N GLU A 279 -8.62 -3.78 -15.26
CA GLU A 279 -8.86 -4.98 -16.07
C GLU A 279 -8.87 -6.25 -15.22
N LEU A 280 -8.09 -6.31 -14.15
CA LEU A 280 -8.14 -7.45 -13.24
C LEU A 280 -9.42 -7.48 -12.40
N GLU A 281 -10.06 -6.32 -12.18
CA GLU A 281 -11.34 -6.21 -11.48
C GLU A 281 -12.54 -6.61 -12.36
N SER A 282 -12.57 -6.21 -13.62
CA SER A 282 -13.64 -6.58 -14.56
C SER A 282 -13.75 -8.10 -14.74
N HIS A 283 -12.61 -8.79 -14.83
CA HIS A 283 -12.53 -10.24 -15.00
C HIS A 283 -12.82 -11.08 -13.74
N GLU A 284 -13.00 -10.48 -12.57
CA GLU A 284 -13.40 -11.21 -11.34
C GLU A 284 -14.91 -11.09 -11.04
N LYS A 285 -15.62 -10.26 -11.80
CA LYS A 285 -17.09 -10.13 -11.73
C LYS A 285 -17.83 -11.06 -12.73
N GLU A 286 -17.09 -11.76 -13.58
CA GLU A 286 -17.55 -12.79 -14.52
C GLU A 286 -17.33 -14.20 -13.95
#